data_AF-A0A1F6DSA1-F1
#
_entry.id   AF-A0A1F6DSA1-F1
#
_cell.length_a   1.000
_cell.length_b   1.000
_cell.length_c   1.000
_cell.angle_alpha   90.00
_cell.angle_beta   90.00
_cell.angle_gamma   90.00
#
_symmetry.space_group_name_H-M   'P 1'
#
loop_
_entity.id
_entity.type
_entity.pdbx_description
1 polymer ?
#
loop_
_entity_poly.entity_id
_entity_poly.type
_entity_poly.pdbx_seq_one_letter_code
_entity_poly.pdbx_strand_id
1 'polypeptide(L)'
;MRRFFDFLFPPRVDEVTLSGVSDDAFLASLAPRLVPETRPATVALFSFGNPAVRAAIHEAKYHGNTRAFTLLALALADYLRDADDVGRRTSYIQLVPVPLSRERQKERGFNQVEEVVRRTARELDITVNTTLLERTRETVSQVSLPREQREENMRGAFIVSPNPAVSGRRRINPSHTYILIDDVITTGATLQAALDALRSGGALHVIPLALAH
;
A
#
# COMPACT_ATOMS: atom_id res chain seq x y z
N MET A 1 15.57 15.42 -26.72
CA MET A 1 15.89 14.00 -26.52
C MET A 1 14.64 13.12 -26.30
N ARG A 2 13.64 13.55 -25.51
CA ARG A 2 12.39 12.82 -25.24
C ARG A 2 11.63 12.37 -26.50
N ARG A 3 11.44 13.28 -27.47
CA ARG A 3 10.70 13.02 -28.73
C ARG A 3 11.26 11.89 -29.62
N PHE A 4 12.55 11.57 -29.54
CA PHE A 4 13.15 10.48 -30.33
C PHE A 4 12.91 9.11 -29.66
N PHE A 5 12.98 9.07 -28.33
CA PHE A 5 12.65 7.87 -27.57
C PHE A 5 11.15 7.56 -27.62
N ASP A 6 10.28 8.57 -27.54
CA ASP A 6 8.82 8.40 -27.65
C ASP A 6 8.39 7.88 -29.04
N PHE A 7 9.22 8.04 -30.08
CA PHE A 7 8.98 7.48 -31.41
C PHE A 7 9.30 5.98 -31.48
N LEU A 8 10.36 5.54 -30.81
CA LEU A 8 10.78 4.14 -30.78
C LEU A 8 10.01 3.33 -29.73
N PHE A 9 9.57 3.99 -28.66
CA PHE A 9 8.82 3.42 -27.54
C PHE A 9 7.70 4.40 -27.17
N PRO A 10 6.55 4.36 -27.86
CA PRO A 10 5.45 5.25 -27.55
C PRO A 10 5.03 5.10 -26.09
N PRO A 11 4.76 6.22 -25.38
CA PRO A 11 4.38 6.18 -23.99
C PRO A 11 3.06 5.42 -23.82
N ARG A 12 2.96 4.65 -22.73
CA ARG A 12 1.74 3.91 -22.40
C ARG A 12 0.61 4.90 -22.15
N VAL A 13 -0.63 4.50 -22.45
CA VAL A 13 -1.82 5.36 -22.27
C VAL A 13 -1.93 5.89 -20.84
N ASP A 14 -1.65 5.04 -19.86
CA ASP A 14 -1.67 5.43 -18.44
C ASP A 14 -0.53 6.40 -18.10
N GLU A 15 0.67 6.22 -18.66
CA GLU A 15 1.80 7.15 -18.49
C GLU A 15 1.51 8.54 -19.08
N VAL A 16 0.86 8.58 -20.25
CA VAL A 16 0.40 9.84 -20.86
C VAL A 16 -0.67 10.50 -19.98
N THR A 17 -1.62 9.71 -19.49
CA THR A 17 -2.68 10.18 -18.58
C THR A 17 -2.07 10.85 -17.36
N LEU A 18 -1.11 10.21 -16.69
CA LEU A 18 -0.45 10.77 -15.50
C LEU A 18 0.42 11.99 -15.79
N SER A 19 1.06 12.03 -16.95
CA SER A 19 1.89 13.17 -17.35
C SER A 19 1.07 14.45 -17.56
N GLY A 20 -0.23 14.31 -17.89
CA GLY A 20 -1.16 15.43 -18.06
C GLY A 20 -1.86 15.89 -16.79
N VAL A 21 -1.73 15.15 -15.68
CA VAL A 21 -2.41 15.46 -14.41
C VAL A 21 -1.47 16.22 -13.47
N SER A 22 -1.88 17.41 -13.04
CA SER A 22 -1.17 18.18 -12.00
C SER A 22 -1.34 17.55 -10.62
N ASP A 23 -0.44 17.88 -9.69
CA ASP A 23 -0.49 17.39 -8.31
C ASP A 23 -1.82 17.78 -7.66
N ASP A 24 -2.20 19.05 -7.76
CA ASP A 24 -3.47 19.58 -7.22
C ASP A 24 -4.68 18.87 -7.81
N ALA A 25 -4.71 18.59 -9.12
CA ALA A 25 -5.82 17.89 -9.75
C ALA A 25 -5.92 16.43 -9.29
N PHE A 26 -4.78 15.77 -9.05
CA PHE A 26 -4.75 14.43 -8.49
C PHE A 26 -5.23 14.42 -7.03
N LEU A 27 -4.71 15.33 -6.21
CA LEU A 27 -5.08 15.48 -4.80
C LEU A 27 -6.55 15.89 -4.64
N ALA A 28 -7.11 16.68 -5.55
CA ALA A 28 -8.54 16.99 -5.56
C ALA A 28 -9.45 15.77 -5.75
N SER A 29 -8.90 14.63 -6.20
CA SER A 29 -9.63 13.36 -6.26
C SER A 29 -9.53 12.51 -4.98
N LEU A 30 -8.73 12.94 -4.00
CA LEU A 30 -8.61 12.31 -2.69
C LEU A 30 -9.97 12.39 -1.99
N ALA A 31 -10.54 11.22 -1.69
CA ALA A 31 -11.84 11.10 -1.07
C ALA A 31 -11.81 9.94 -0.05
N PRO A 32 -11.11 10.13 1.09
CA PRO A 32 -10.93 9.08 2.07
C PRO A 32 -12.28 8.63 2.62
N ARG A 33 -12.55 7.32 2.54
CA ARG A 33 -13.80 6.75 3.05
C ARG A 33 -13.56 5.40 3.70
N LEU A 34 -14.32 5.14 4.76
CA LEU A 34 -14.41 3.80 5.32
C LEU A 34 -15.24 2.93 4.36
N VAL A 35 -14.70 1.79 3.96
CA VAL A 35 -15.40 0.77 3.19
C VAL A 35 -15.84 -0.33 4.16
N PRO A 36 -17.09 -0.34 4.64
CA PRO A 36 -17.54 -1.30 5.65
C PRO A 36 -17.76 -2.72 5.10
N GLU A 37 -17.91 -2.88 3.77
CA GLU A 37 -18.18 -4.17 3.13
C GLU A 37 -16.93 -5.07 3.03
N THR A 38 -15.73 -4.49 3.23
CA THR A 38 -14.48 -5.23 3.33
C THR A 38 -14.31 -5.82 4.72
N ARG A 39 -13.59 -6.93 4.82
CA ARG A 39 -13.17 -7.49 6.11
C ARG A 39 -11.64 -7.47 6.18
N PRO A 40 -11.03 -6.62 7.02
CA PRO A 40 -11.65 -5.67 7.95
C PRO A 40 -12.24 -4.46 7.22
N ALA A 41 -13.11 -3.69 7.89
CA ALA A 41 -13.50 -2.38 7.39
C ALA A 41 -12.23 -1.54 7.21
N THR A 42 -12.02 -1.03 5.99
CA THR A 42 -10.75 -0.44 5.56
C THR A 42 -10.96 0.98 5.08
N VAL A 43 -10.06 1.89 5.42
CA VAL A 43 -10.06 3.23 4.81
C VAL A 43 -9.46 3.14 3.42
N ALA A 44 -10.19 3.58 2.40
CA ALA A 44 -9.66 3.73 1.04
C ALA A 44 -9.52 5.22 0.72
N LEU A 45 -8.35 5.63 0.22
CA LEU A 45 -8.07 7.04 -0.08
C LEU A 45 -8.76 7.51 -1.37
N PHE A 46 -8.84 6.63 -2.36
CA PHE A 46 -9.38 6.95 -3.68
C PHE A 46 -10.47 5.97 -4.12
N SER A 47 -11.30 6.42 -5.07
CA SER A 47 -12.10 5.52 -5.89
C SER A 47 -11.27 4.98 -7.05
N PHE A 48 -11.21 3.65 -7.20
CA PHE A 48 -10.53 3.01 -8.33
C PHE A 48 -11.21 3.29 -9.69
N GLY A 49 -12.45 3.81 -9.67
CA GLY A 49 -13.17 4.25 -10.87
C GLY A 49 -12.58 5.52 -11.51
N ASN A 50 -11.81 6.31 -10.76
CA ASN A 50 -11.17 7.51 -11.30
C ASN A 50 -10.03 7.12 -12.28
N PRO A 51 -10.05 7.60 -13.54
CA PRO A 51 -9.05 7.22 -14.54
C PRO A 51 -7.61 7.55 -14.14
N ALA A 52 -7.36 8.70 -13.52
CA ALA A 52 -6.02 9.11 -13.10
C ALA A 52 -5.51 8.24 -11.95
N VAL A 53 -6.37 7.91 -10.99
CA VAL A 53 -6.05 6.99 -9.88
C VAL A 53 -5.73 5.60 -10.40
N ARG A 54 -6.57 5.08 -11.31
CA ARG A 54 -6.35 3.77 -11.93
C ARG A 54 -5.02 3.73 -12.69
N ALA A 55 -4.74 4.77 -13.49
CA ALA A 55 -3.47 4.92 -14.19
C ALA A 55 -2.29 4.96 -13.21
N ALA A 56 -2.40 5.72 -12.11
CA ALA A 56 -1.35 5.80 -11.08
C ALA A 56 -1.08 4.43 -10.46
N ILE A 57 -2.12 3.70 -10.05
CA ILE A 57 -1.96 2.37 -9.46
C ILE A 57 -1.36 1.39 -10.47
N HIS A 58 -1.83 1.41 -11.72
CA HIS A 58 -1.33 0.52 -12.77
C HIS A 58 0.15 0.79 -13.08
N GLU A 59 0.51 2.05 -13.33
CA GLU A 59 1.89 2.47 -13.61
C GLU A 59 2.84 2.24 -12.42
N ALA A 60 2.37 2.44 -11.19
CA ALA A 60 3.11 2.07 -9.99
C ALA A 60 3.33 0.55 -9.90
N LYS A 61 2.29 -0.24 -10.17
CA LYS A 61 2.28 -1.70 -9.96
C LYS A 61 3.07 -2.49 -11.02
N TYR A 62 3.06 -2.05 -12.27
CA TYR A 62 3.61 -2.81 -13.39
C TYR A 62 4.83 -2.17 -14.04
N HIS A 63 5.05 -0.87 -13.84
CA HIS A 63 6.10 -0.12 -14.55
C HIS A 63 7.06 0.64 -13.63
N GLY A 64 6.84 0.61 -12.31
CA GLY A 64 7.73 1.31 -11.36
C GLY A 64 7.76 2.82 -11.60
N ASN A 65 6.64 3.38 -12.09
CA ASN A 65 6.59 4.76 -12.55
C ASN A 65 6.79 5.74 -11.39
N THR A 66 7.85 6.54 -11.46
CA THR A 66 8.21 7.50 -10.40
C THR A 66 7.16 8.59 -10.21
N ARG A 67 6.49 9.04 -11.28
CA ARG A 67 5.41 10.03 -11.19
C ARG A 67 4.22 9.44 -10.43
N ALA A 68 3.84 8.20 -10.75
CA ALA A 68 2.79 7.49 -10.04
C ALA A 68 3.09 7.34 -8.54
N PHE A 69 4.31 6.90 -8.19
CA PHE A 69 4.72 6.80 -6.78
C PHE A 69 4.68 8.15 -6.07
N THR A 70 5.05 9.23 -6.75
CA THR A 70 5.04 10.58 -6.17
C THR A 70 3.61 11.04 -5.90
N LEU A 71 2.70 10.90 -6.87
CA LEU A 71 1.29 11.28 -6.70
C LEU A 71 0.60 10.50 -5.58
N LEU A 72 0.79 9.17 -5.53
CA LEU A 72 0.23 8.33 -4.48
C LEU A 72 0.81 8.64 -3.10
N ALA A 73 2.11 8.96 -3.02
CA ALA A 73 2.77 9.34 -1.78
C ALA A 73 2.32 10.72 -1.27
N LEU A 74 2.16 11.70 -2.17
CA LEU A 74 1.62 13.01 -1.81
C LEU A 74 0.21 12.88 -1.22
N ALA A 75 -0.64 12.06 -1.83
CA ALA A 75 -1.99 11.82 -1.35
C ALA A 75 -2.02 11.11 0.01
N LEU A 76 -1.17 10.09 0.20
CA LEU A 76 -1.05 9.44 1.50
C LEU A 76 -0.50 10.40 2.56
N ALA A 77 0.47 11.25 2.21
CA ALA A 77 1.02 12.24 3.12
C ALA A 77 -0.02 13.30 3.51
N ASP A 78 -0.84 13.75 2.55
CA ASP A 78 -1.92 14.70 2.78
C ASP A 78 -2.96 14.14 3.76
N TYR A 79 -3.45 12.92 3.49
CA TYR A 79 -4.37 12.23 4.39
C TYR A 79 -3.80 12.04 5.81
N LEU A 80 -2.53 11.67 5.92
CA LEU A 80 -1.89 11.45 7.23
C LEU A 80 -1.61 12.77 7.97
N ARG A 81 -1.46 13.89 7.26
CA ARG A 81 -1.26 15.21 7.88
C ARG A 81 -2.54 15.73 8.52
N ASP A 82 -3.67 15.54 7.84
CA ASP A 82 -4.99 16.01 8.27
C ASP A 82 -5.59 15.23 9.45
N ALA A 83 -5.11 14.02 9.70
CA ALA A 83 -5.42 13.33 10.94
C ALA A 83 -4.73 14.08 12.10
N ASP A 84 -5.40 15.08 12.68
CA ASP A 84 -4.96 16.08 13.68
C ASP A 84 -3.99 15.61 14.79
N ASP A 85 -3.95 14.31 15.10
CA ASP A 85 -3.04 13.70 16.08
C ASP A 85 -1.71 13.19 15.51
N VAL A 86 -1.63 12.91 14.20
CA VAL A 86 -0.46 12.31 13.55
C VAL A 86 0.72 13.26 13.58
N GLY A 87 0.51 14.55 13.29
CA GLY A 87 1.57 15.56 13.32
C GLY A 87 2.24 15.73 14.70
N ARG A 88 1.58 15.33 15.79
CA ARG A 88 2.14 15.36 17.16
C ARG A 88 2.61 13.99 17.67
N ARG A 89 2.25 12.90 16.98
CA ARG A 89 2.50 11.50 17.41
C ARG A 89 3.20 10.64 16.35
N THR A 90 3.82 11.25 15.33
CA THR A 90 4.55 10.53 14.26
C THR A 90 5.54 9.51 14.82
N SER A 91 6.15 9.80 15.97
CA SER A 91 7.08 8.92 16.69
C SER A 91 6.49 7.55 17.07
N TYR A 92 5.16 7.45 17.26
CA TYR A 92 4.47 6.22 17.62
C TYR A 92 3.80 5.53 16.42
N ILE A 93 3.81 6.17 15.25
CA ILE A 93 3.18 5.63 14.04
C ILE A 93 4.19 4.82 13.25
N GLN A 94 3.75 3.65 12.79
CA GLN A 94 4.53 2.73 11.98
C GLN A 94 3.76 2.46 10.68
N LEU A 95 4.28 2.88 9.54
CA LEU A 95 3.75 2.50 8.24
C LEU A 95 4.22 1.09 7.90
N VAL A 96 3.28 0.18 7.67
CA VAL A 96 3.56 -1.23 7.36
C VAL A 96 2.98 -1.54 5.99
N PRO A 97 3.79 -1.54 4.91
CA PRO A 97 3.30 -1.97 3.61
C PRO A 97 3.03 -3.47 3.62
N VAL A 98 1.93 -3.91 3.00
CA VAL A 98 1.64 -5.33 2.83
C VAL A 98 2.73 -6.00 1.96
N PRO A 99 3.37 -7.09 2.43
CA PRO A 99 4.37 -7.80 1.64
C PRO A 99 3.79 -8.48 0.40
N LEU A 100 4.51 -8.37 -0.72
CA LEU A 100 4.25 -9.15 -1.92
C LEU A 100 4.61 -10.63 -1.72
N SER A 101 4.08 -11.49 -2.59
CA SER A 101 4.55 -12.87 -2.72
C SER A 101 5.94 -12.89 -3.35
N ARG A 102 6.72 -13.96 -3.13
CA ARG A 102 8.09 -14.02 -3.67
C ARG A 102 8.08 -14.03 -5.18
N GLU A 103 7.08 -14.67 -5.79
CA GLU A 103 6.86 -14.64 -7.24
C GLU A 103 6.67 -13.21 -7.74
N ARG A 104 5.72 -12.46 -7.18
CA ARG A 104 5.47 -11.05 -7.57
C ARG A 104 6.65 -10.14 -7.29
N GLN A 105 7.37 -10.37 -6.19
CA GLN A 105 8.59 -9.63 -5.87
C GLN A 105 9.69 -9.88 -6.91
N LYS A 106 9.84 -11.12 -7.39
CA LYS A 106 10.80 -11.46 -8.47
C LYS A 106 10.38 -10.89 -9.82
N GLU A 107 9.09 -10.98 -10.15
CA GLU A 107 8.54 -10.47 -11.41
C GLU A 107 8.70 -8.96 -11.53
N ARG A 108 8.37 -8.21 -10.47
CA ARG A 108 8.39 -6.75 -10.48
C ARG A 108 9.74 -6.17 -10.08
N GLY A 109 10.51 -6.87 -9.25
CA GLY A 109 11.75 -6.37 -8.64
C GLY A 109 11.54 -5.37 -7.50
N PHE A 110 10.30 -4.94 -7.22
CA PHE A 110 9.96 -3.97 -6.18
C PHE A 110 8.54 -4.21 -5.62
N ASN A 111 8.26 -3.62 -4.45
CA ASN A 111 6.91 -3.53 -3.88
C ASN A 111 6.38 -2.09 -4.03
N GLN A 112 5.33 -1.93 -4.83
CA GLN A 112 4.76 -0.62 -5.15
C GLN A 112 4.28 0.14 -3.91
N VAL A 113 3.70 -0.56 -2.94
CA VAL A 113 3.21 0.07 -1.71
C VAL A 113 4.40 0.49 -0.84
N GLU A 114 5.44 -0.34 -0.78
CA GLU A 114 6.70 -0.02 -0.08
C GLU A 114 7.35 1.26 -0.61
N GLU A 115 7.38 1.46 -1.93
CA GLU A 115 7.91 2.67 -2.55
C GLU A 115 7.05 3.91 -2.22
N VAL A 116 5.73 3.78 -2.21
CA VAL A 116 4.81 4.86 -1.82
C VAL A 116 5.00 5.27 -0.35
N VAL A 117 5.05 4.31 0.58
CA VAL A 117 5.19 4.61 2.01
C VAL A 117 6.58 5.17 2.35
N ARG A 118 7.64 4.72 1.65
CA ARG A 118 8.98 5.30 1.81
C ARG A 118 9.04 6.76 1.40
N ARG A 119 8.37 7.14 0.31
CA ARG A 119 8.28 8.53 -0.13
C ARG A 119 7.45 9.36 0.85
N THR A 120 6.31 8.83 1.27
CA THR A 120 5.44 9.45 2.29
C THR A 120 6.20 9.73 3.59
N ALA A 121 7.00 8.77 4.05
CA ALA A 121 7.78 8.91 5.27
C ALA A 121 8.85 10.01 5.21
N ARG A 122 9.40 10.30 4.03
CA ARG A 122 10.34 11.41 3.85
C ARG A 122 9.68 12.77 4.04
N GLU A 123 8.39 12.88 3.70
CA GLU A 123 7.61 14.11 3.85
C GLU A 123 7.16 14.36 5.29
N LEU A 124 6.88 13.29 6.06
CA LEU A 124 6.23 13.38 7.38
C LEU A 124 7.09 12.93 8.56
N ASP A 125 8.33 12.48 8.34
CA ASP A 125 9.21 11.88 9.36
C ASP A 125 8.52 10.74 10.14
N ILE A 126 7.85 9.84 9.41
CA ILE A 126 7.18 8.66 9.98
C ILE A 126 8.04 7.42 9.75
N THR A 127 8.10 6.53 10.74
CA THR A 127 8.80 5.26 10.57
C THR A 127 8.08 4.34 9.58
N VAL A 128 8.82 3.79 8.62
CA VAL A 128 8.37 2.68 7.77
C VAL A 128 8.98 1.37 8.26
N ASN A 129 8.16 0.31 8.37
CA ASN A 129 8.61 -1.02 8.75
C ASN A 129 8.24 -2.04 7.67
N THR A 130 9.13 -2.19 6.68
CA THR A 130 8.94 -3.06 5.50
C THR A 130 9.20 -4.54 5.80
N THR A 131 9.83 -4.82 6.94
CA THR A 131 10.29 -6.16 7.35
C THR A 131 9.53 -6.70 8.56
N LEU A 132 8.54 -5.97 9.08
CA LEU A 132 7.75 -6.39 10.23
C LEU A 132 6.87 -7.60 9.90
N LEU A 133 6.26 -7.57 8.72
CA LEU A 133 5.43 -8.65 8.20
C LEU A 133 6.19 -9.41 7.13
N GLU A 134 6.08 -10.73 7.18
CA GLU A 134 6.56 -11.63 6.15
C GLU A 134 5.40 -12.43 5.59
N ARG A 135 5.35 -12.55 4.26
CA ARG A 135 4.42 -13.47 3.60
C ARG A 135 5.08 -14.84 3.49
N THR A 136 4.49 -15.84 4.14
CA THR A 136 5.04 -17.20 4.26
C THR A 136 4.47 -18.18 3.24
N ARG A 137 3.31 -17.86 2.66
CA ARG A 137 2.65 -18.69 1.64
C ARG A 137 2.57 -17.97 0.30
N GLU A 138 2.98 -18.66 -0.75
CA GLU A 138 2.65 -18.30 -2.12
C GLU A 138 1.16 -18.60 -2.32
N THR A 139 0.32 -17.59 -2.18
CA THR A 139 -1.10 -17.72 -2.45
C THR A 139 -1.31 -17.50 -3.94
N VAL A 140 -1.66 -18.56 -4.67
CA VAL A 140 -1.94 -18.47 -6.11
C VAL A 140 -3.09 -17.47 -6.32
N SER A 141 -2.80 -16.39 -7.03
CA SER A 141 -3.77 -15.38 -7.43
C SER A 141 -4.69 -15.94 -8.51
N GLN A 142 -5.59 -16.85 -8.15
CA GLN A 142 -6.62 -17.29 -9.08
C GLN A 142 -7.74 -16.24 -9.07
N VAL A 143 -7.67 -15.34 -10.06
CA VAL A 143 -8.68 -14.32 -10.38
C VAL A 143 -10.10 -14.94 -10.50
N SER A 144 -10.18 -16.25 -10.72
CA SER A 144 -11.41 -17.05 -10.83
C SER A 144 -12.00 -17.58 -9.51
N LEU A 145 -11.35 -17.45 -8.35
CA LEU A 145 -11.89 -18.03 -7.12
C LEU A 145 -13.02 -17.19 -6.48
N PRO A 146 -14.10 -17.82 -6.00
CA PRO A 146 -15.13 -17.18 -5.18
C PRO A 146 -14.55 -16.50 -3.94
N ARG A 147 -15.26 -15.50 -3.40
CA ARG A 147 -14.84 -14.70 -2.23
C ARG A 147 -14.39 -15.56 -1.04
N GLU A 148 -15.17 -16.58 -0.69
CA GLU A 148 -14.92 -17.46 0.45
C GLU A 148 -13.58 -18.22 0.32
N GLN A 149 -13.30 -18.73 -0.88
CA GLN A 149 -12.06 -19.45 -1.16
C GLN A 149 -10.84 -18.51 -1.16
N ARG A 150 -11.01 -17.23 -1.50
CA ARG A 150 -9.95 -16.22 -1.34
C ARG A 150 -9.66 -15.92 0.13
N GLU A 151 -10.68 -15.90 0.99
CA GLU A 151 -10.53 -15.68 2.43
C GLU A 151 -9.77 -16.84 3.09
N GLU A 152 -10.11 -18.09 2.76
CA GLU A 152 -9.39 -19.27 3.26
C GLU A 152 -7.95 -19.33 2.79
N ASN A 153 -7.71 -19.04 1.50
CA ASN A 153 -6.35 -19.06 0.93
C ASN A 153 -5.40 -18.06 1.58
N MET A 154 -5.93 -16.92 2.06
CA MET A 154 -5.12 -15.90 2.73
C MET A 154 -4.91 -16.18 4.22
N ARG A 155 -5.68 -17.06 4.86
CA ARG A 155 -5.57 -17.34 6.30
C ARG A 155 -4.18 -17.88 6.64
N GLY A 156 -3.49 -17.21 7.57
CA GLY A 156 -2.14 -17.56 7.98
C GLY A 156 -1.08 -17.38 6.89
N ALA A 157 -1.35 -16.59 5.84
CA ALA A 157 -0.39 -16.28 4.78
C ALA A 157 0.70 -15.31 5.24
N PHE A 158 0.51 -14.63 6.38
CA PHE A 158 1.44 -13.68 6.95
C PHE A 158 1.84 -14.07 8.38
N ILE A 159 3.08 -13.74 8.73
CA ILE A 159 3.57 -13.78 10.10
C ILE A 159 4.28 -12.46 10.42
N VAL A 160 4.38 -12.13 11.71
CA VAL A 160 5.35 -11.15 12.16
C VAL A 160 6.73 -11.80 12.12
N SER A 161 7.70 -11.11 11.51
CA SER A 161 9.05 -11.65 11.33
C SER A 161 9.62 -12.08 12.69
N PRO A 162 9.93 -13.38 12.87
CA PRO A 162 10.44 -13.90 14.13
C PRO A 162 11.93 -13.56 14.31
N ASN A 163 12.61 -13.15 13.23
CA ASN A 163 14.04 -12.90 13.23
C ASN A 163 14.34 -11.40 13.42
N PRO A 164 14.91 -11.00 14.57
CA PRO A 164 15.34 -9.62 14.79
C PRO A 164 16.37 -9.14 13.77
N ALA A 165 17.16 -10.01 13.16
CA ALA A 165 18.12 -9.61 12.13
C ALA A 165 17.43 -9.21 10.81
N VAL A 166 16.29 -9.84 10.49
CA VAL A 166 15.51 -9.54 9.27
C VAL A 166 14.57 -8.36 9.51
N SER A 167 13.93 -8.30 10.68
CA SER A 167 13.05 -7.19 11.08
C SER A 167 13.76 -5.90 11.50
N GLY A 168 15.09 -5.82 11.36
CA GLY A 168 15.88 -4.66 11.79
C GLY A 168 15.82 -4.40 13.31
N ARG A 169 15.69 -5.47 14.11
CA ARG A 169 15.56 -5.53 15.57
C ARG A 169 14.28 -4.91 16.12
N ARG A 170 13.32 -4.57 15.26
CA ARG A 170 12.07 -3.91 15.66
C ARG A 170 11.03 -4.96 16.04
N ARG A 171 10.89 -5.19 17.35
CA ARG A 171 9.74 -5.92 17.89
C ARG A 171 8.49 -5.06 17.83
N ILE A 172 7.34 -5.70 17.83
CA ILE A 172 6.07 -4.99 18.02
C ILE A 172 6.08 -4.31 19.39
N ASN A 173 5.69 -3.04 19.41
CA ASN A 173 5.49 -2.24 20.60
C ASN A 173 3.98 -1.97 20.74
N PRO A 174 3.33 -2.45 21.81
CA PRO A 174 1.90 -2.24 22.06
C PRO A 174 1.47 -0.77 22.09
N SER A 175 2.38 0.16 22.39
CA SER A 175 2.11 1.60 22.41
C SER A 175 2.12 2.26 21.02
N HIS A 176 2.55 1.54 19.97
CA HIS A 176 2.58 2.07 18.61
C HIS A 176 1.24 1.85 17.90
N THR A 177 0.95 2.77 16.98
CA THR A 177 -0.12 2.62 15.99
C THR A 177 0.48 2.14 14.67
N TYR A 178 0.02 0.99 14.18
CA TYR A 178 0.46 0.40 12.94
C TYR A 178 -0.55 0.71 11.83
N ILE A 179 -0.14 1.47 10.81
CA ILE A 179 -0.96 1.70 9.63
C ILE A 179 -0.56 0.66 8.60
N LEU A 180 -1.43 -0.33 8.39
CA LEU A 180 -1.23 -1.44 7.46
C LEU A 180 -1.78 -1.03 6.09
N ILE A 181 -0.91 -0.94 5.09
CA ILE A 181 -1.22 -0.31 3.81
C ILE A 181 -1.17 -1.32 2.66
N ASP A 182 -2.22 -1.38 1.84
CA ASP A 182 -2.27 -2.13 0.57
C ASP A 182 -2.55 -1.20 -0.63
N ASP A 183 -2.36 -1.68 -1.86
CA ASP A 183 -2.59 -0.87 -3.06
C ASP A 183 -4.09 -0.69 -3.37
N VAL A 184 -4.81 -1.79 -3.55
CA VAL A 184 -6.24 -1.79 -3.87
C VAL A 184 -6.96 -2.81 -3.02
N ILE A 185 -8.00 -2.36 -2.34
CA ILE A 185 -8.83 -3.24 -1.53
C ILE A 185 -10.07 -3.70 -2.30
N THR A 186 -10.34 -5.00 -2.26
CA THR A 186 -11.52 -5.63 -2.88
C THR A 186 -12.36 -6.37 -1.84
N THR A 187 -11.96 -7.57 -1.43
CA THR A 187 -12.68 -8.33 -0.39
C THR A 187 -12.23 -8.00 1.03
N GLY A 188 -10.98 -7.54 1.19
CA GLY A 188 -10.35 -7.38 2.49
C GLY A 188 -9.43 -8.53 2.91
N ALA A 189 -9.51 -9.69 2.27
CA ALA A 189 -8.85 -10.93 2.73
C ALA A 189 -7.34 -10.80 2.98
N THR A 190 -6.63 -10.05 2.12
CA THR A 190 -5.19 -9.82 2.29
C THR A 190 -4.90 -8.95 3.50
N LEU A 191 -5.59 -7.82 3.65
CA LEU A 191 -5.46 -6.95 4.82
C LEU A 191 -5.89 -7.67 6.11
N GLN A 192 -6.93 -8.50 6.09
CA GLN A 192 -7.36 -9.27 7.26
C GLN A 192 -6.27 -10.22 7.74
N ALA A 193 -5.69 -11.01 6.83
CA ALA A 193 -4.65 -11.95 7.20
C ALA A 193 -3.39 -11.25 7.75
N ALA A 194 -3.01 -10.11 7.18
CA ALA A 194 -1.90 -9.31 7.67
C ALA A 194 -2.22 -8.63 9.02
N LEU A 195 -3.44 -8.15 9.20
CA LEU A 195 -3.96 -7.60 10.46
C LEU A 195 -3.94 -8.65 11.57
N ASP A 196 -4.40 -9.87 11.30
CA ASP A 196 -4.42 -10.97 12.25
C ASP A 196 -3.00 -11.36 12.67
N ALA A 197 -2.04 -11.35 11.73
CA ALA A 197 -0.63 -11.58 12.03
C ALA A 197 -0.05 -10.50 12.96
N LEU A 198 -0.29 -9.21 12.68
CA LEU A 198 0.15 -8.11 13.55
C LEU A 198 -0.45 -8.21 14.95
N ARG A 199 -1.76 -8.45 15.06
CA ARG A 199 -2.45 -8.61 16.34
C ARG A 199 -1.92 -9.79 17.13
N SER A 200 -1.69 -10.93 16.47
CA SER A 200 -1.10 -12.12 17.10
C SER A 200 0.33 -11.87 17.58
N GLY A 201 1.06 -10.97 16.92
CA GLY A 201 2.37 -10.49 17.37
C GLY A 201 2.34 -9.41 18.47
N GLY A 202 1.15 -9.03 18.96
CA GLY A 202 0.96 -8.11 20.09
C GLY A 202 0.63 -6.66 19.71
N ALA A 203 0.32 -6.37 18.44
CA ALA A 203 -0.05 -5.02 18.03
C ALA A 203 -1.48 -4.72 18.50
N LEU A 204 -1.64 -3.70 19.35
CA LEU A 204 -2.95 -3.33 19.92
C LEU A 204 -3.72 -2.36 19.01
N HIS A 205 -3.01 -1.45 18.34
CA HIS A 205 -3.59 -0.43 17.48
C HIS A 205 -3.14 -0.64 16.04
N VAL A 206 -4.03 -1.18 15.21
CA VAL A 206 -3.76 -1.40 13.79
C VAL A 206 -4.88 -0.79 12.95
N ILE A 207 -4.51 0.08 12.01
CA ILE A 207 -5.43 0.77 11.09
C ILE A 207 -5.20 0.21 9.68
N PRO A 208 -6.16 -0.53 9.10
CA PRO A 208 -6.09 -0.96 7.71
C PRO A 208 -6.41 0.21 6.78
N LEU A 209 -5.54 0.42 5.80
CA LEU A 209 -5.65 1.46 4.79
C LEU A 209 -5.33 0.88 3.41
N ALA A 210 -6.04 1.35 2.39
CA ALA A 210 -5.72 1.06 1.00
C ALA A 210 -5.63 2.36 0.19
N LEU A 211 -4.78 2.39 -0.82
CA LEU A 211 -4.68 3.56 -1.69
C LEU A 211 -5.99 3.73 -2.48
N ALA A 212 -6.65 2.64 -2.92
CA ALA A 212 -7.96 2.73 -3.56
C ALA A 212 -8.89 1.55 -3.25
N HIS A 213 -10.18 1.76 -3.52
CA HIS A 213 -11.24 0.75 -3.58
C HIS A 213 -12.06 0.90 -4.86
#